data_AF-A0A5N8AB07-F1
#
_entry.id   AF-A0A5N8AB07-F1
#
_cell.length_a   1.000
_cell.length_b   1.000
_cell.length_c   1.000
_cell.angle_alpha   90.00
_cell.angle_beta   90.00
_cell.angle_gamma   90.00
#
_symmetry.space_group_name_H-M   'P 1'
#
loop_
_entity.id
_entity.type
_entity.pdbx_description
1 polymer ?
#
loop_
_entity_poly.entity_id
_entity_poly.type
_entity_poly.pdbx_seq_one_letter_code
_entity_poly.pdbx_strand_id
1 'polypeptide(L)'
;MNRILDDDSVIGAVNYEHAATALHAKGRMRADVFHHKIMVDSAMDVMLSALITHEQGIVLKKQAVAMANRLNSDEAAVIIGQLSVAGLLRVDTQSDQVMLTDQGVARMRRYVEMVMADR
;
A
#
# COMPACT_ATOMS: atom_id res chain seq x y z
N MET A 1 -35.26 6.40 -28.90
CA MET A 1 -34.70 7.28 -27.85
C MET A 1 -35.16 6.76 -26.50
N ASN A 2 -34.25 6.15 -25.75
CA ASN A 2 -34.17 6.07 -24.27
C ASN A 2 -33.46 4.77 -23.86
N ARG A 3 -32.17 4.92 -23.54
CA ARG A 3 -31.46 4.01 -22.62
C ARG A 3 -31.81 4.48 -21.22
N ILE A 4 -32.52 3.65 -20.46
CA ILE A 4 -32.51 3.73 -19.00
C ILE A 4 -31.48 2.68 -18.60
N LEU A 5 -30.34 3.16 -18.10
CA LEU A 5 -29.22 2.35 -17.66
C LEU A 5 -29.47 1.87 -16.23
N ASP A 6 -29.11 0.61 -16.03
CA ASP A 6 -29.25 -0.20 -14.84
C ASP A 6 -28.53 0.39 -13.60
N ASP A 7 -29.31 0.49 -12.54
CA ASP A 7 -29.13 -0.13 -11.22
C ASP A 7 -27.79 -0.87 -10.94
N ASP A 8 -26.70 -0.13 -10.63
CA ASP A 8 -25.50 -0.77 -10.02
C ASP A 8 -24.59 0.17 -9.19
N SER A 9 -25.05 1.36 -8.80
CA SER A 9 -24.18 2.40 -8.23
C SER A 9 -24.07 2.46 -6.69
N VAL A 10 -24.63 1.49 -5.95
CA VAL A 10 -24.73 1.60 -4.47
C VAL A 10 -23.94 0.52 -3.69
N ILE A 11 -23.22 -0.39 -4.36
CA ILE A 11 -22.50 -1.48 -3.65
C ILE A 11 -20.99 -1.17 -3.41
N GLY A 12 -20.47 -0.07 -3.95
CA GLY A 12 -19.01 0.21 -3.91
C GLY A 12 -18.50 1.09 -2.76
N ALA A 13 -19.35 1.84 -2.06
CA ALA A 13 -18.89 2.94 -1.20
C ALA A 13 -18.80 2.61 0.30
N VAL A 14 -19.38 1.50 0.77
CA VAL A 14 -19.56 1.24 2.22
C VAL A 14 -18.37 0.52 2.88
N ASN A 15 -17.35 0.09 2.13
CA ASN A 15 -16.29 -0.78 2.69
C ASN A 15 -14.91 -0.12 2.86
N TYR A 16 -14.70 1.09 2.37
CA TYR A 16 -13.36 1.72 2.42
C TYR A 16 -13.05 2.43 3.73
N GLU A 17 -14.03 3.09 4.35
CA GLU A 17 -13.83 3.75 5.66
C GLU A 17 -13.67 2.76 6.81
N HIS A 18 -14.42 1.65 6.79
CA HIS A 18 -14.27 0.58 7.77
C HIS A 18 -12.93 -0.16 7.60
N ALA A 19 -12.53 -0.42 6.35
CA ALA A 19 -11.22 -0.98 6.05
C ALA A 19 -10.09 -0.04 6.50
N ALA A 20 -10.20 1.27 6.22
CA ALA A 20 -9.22 2.28 6.63
C ALA A 20 -9.13 2.40 8.16
N THR A 21 -10.26 2.42 8.87
CA THR A 21 -10.29 2.51 10.34
C THR A 21 -9.71 1.24 10.99
N ALA A 22 -10.01 0.05 10.42
CA ALA A 22 -9.40 -1.21 10.84
C ALA A 22 -7.89 -1.26 10.53
N LEU A 23 -7.45 -0.64 9.44
CA LEU A 23 -6.04 -0.50 9.08
C LEU A 23 -5.28 0.39 10.08
N HIS A 24 -5.87 1.53 10.45
CA HIS A 24 -5.34 2.45 11.47
C HIS A 24 -5.26 1.79 12.85
N ALA A 25 -6.25 0.95 13.22
CA ALA A 25 -6.22 0.21 14.48
C ALA A 25 -5.11 -0.87 14.49
N LYS A 26 -4.83 -1.50 13.34
CA LYS A 26 -3.76 -2.49 13.16
C LYS A 26 -2.36 -1.87 13.09
N GLY A 27 -2.23 -0.61 12.69
CA GLY A 27 -0.98 0.16 12.80
C GLY A 27 -0.45 0.22 14.24
N ARG A 28 -1.34 0.28 15.24
CA ARG A 28 -0.93 0.28 16.67
C ARG A 28 -0.41 -1.06 17.18
N MET A 29 -0.80 -2.18 16.57
CA MET A 29 -0.34 -3.52 16.95
C MET A 29 0.99 -3.92 16.27
N ARG A 30 1.43 -3.17 15.25
CA ARG A 30 2.66 -3.44 14.48
C ARG A 30 3.96 -3.11 15.22
N ALA A 31 3.90 -2.26 16.24
CA ALA A 31 5.07 -1.79 16.97
C ALA A 31 5.83 -2.92 17.73
N ASP A 32 5.14 -4.04 18.03
CA ASP A 32 5.73 -5.15 18.80
C ASP A 32 6.50 -6.19 17.94
N VAL A 33 6.30 -6.20 16.61
CA VAL A 33 6.77 -7.32 15.76
C VAL A 33 8.07 -7.00 15.01
N PHE A 34 8.35 -5.73 14.73
CA PHE A 34 9.51 -5.33 13.92
C PHE A 34 10.62 -4.70 14.77
N HIS A 35 11.51 -5.55 15.29
CA HIS A 35 12.79 -5.16 15.93
C HIS A 35 13.83 -4.61 14.91
N HIS A 36 13.44 -3.70 14.02
CA HIS A 36 14.39 -2.85 13.29
C HIS A 36 13.89 -1.41 13.32
N LYS A 37 14.71 -0.54 13.92
CA LYS A 37 14.47 0.88 14.23
C LYS A 37 14.18 1.80 13.01
N ILE A 38 13.96 1.24 11.81
CA ILE A 38 13.77 1.97 10.54
C ILE A 38 12.63 1.33 9.71
N MET A 39 11.60 0.76 10.32
CA MET A 39 10.28 0.67 9.68
C MET A 39 9.32 1.56 10.44
N VAL A 40 9.44 2.86 10.18
CA VAL A 40 8.43 3.86 10.52
C VAL A 40 7.13 3.44 9.81
N ASP A 41 5.97 3.58 10.45
CA ASP A 41 4.65 3.18 9.93
C ASP A 41 4.46 3.49 8.43
N SER A 42 4.98 4.64 8.01
CA SER A 42 5.03 5.12 6.62
C SER A 42 5.64 4.14 5.61
N ALA A 43 6.70 3.39 5.94
CA ALA A 43 7.30 2.41 5.03
C ALA A 43 6.38 1.22 4.78
N MET A 44 5.66 0.79 5.82
CA MET A 44 4.68 -0.28 5.67
C MET A 44 3.42 0.17 4.94
N ASP A 45 3.01 1.43 5.11
CA ASP A 45 1.90 2.02 4.38
C ASP A 45 2.22 2.16 2.88
N VAL A 46 3.47 2.53 2.55
CA VAL A 46 3.97 2.53 1.17
C VAL A 46 3.96 1.12 0.57
N MET A 47 4.45 0.12 1.31
CA MET A 47 4.43 -1.29 0.86
C MET A 47 3.01 -1.81 0.66
N LEU A 48 2.06 -1.43 1.53
CA LEU A 48 0.66 -1.82 1.40
C LEU A 48 -0.01 -1.13 0.20
N SER A 49 0.26 0.15 0.00
CA SER A 49 -0.18 0.88 -1.19
C SER A 49 0.29 0.19 -2.47
N ALA A 50 1.57 -0.19 -2.51
CA ALA A 50 2.14 -0.93 -3.64
C ALA A 50 1.51 -2.31 -3.84
N LEU A 51 1.18 -3.03 -2.77
CA LEU A 51 0.48 -4.31 -2.84
C LEU A 51 -0.92 -4.16 -3.42
N ILE A 52 -1.71 -3.21 -2.92
CA ILE A 52 -3.07 -2.98 -3.42
C ILE A 52 -3.05 -2.65 -4.91
N THR A 53 -2.16 -1.76 -5.34
CA THR A 53 -2.04 -1.42 -6.77
C THR A 53 -1.53 -2.60 -7.61
N HIS A 54 -0.65 -3.43 -7.05
CA HIS A 54 -0.18 -4.64 -7.73
C HIS A 54 -1.32 -5.64 -7.97
N GLU A 55 -2.11 -5.94 -6.94
CA GLU A 55 -3.27 -6.86 -7.06
C GLU A 55 -4.37 -6.31 -7.99
N GLN A 56 -4.50 -4.98 -8.07
CA GLN A 56 -5.48 -4.32 -8.95
C GLN A 56 -4.96 -4.07 -10.37
N GLY A 57 -3.69 -4.38 -10.67
CA GLY A 57 -3.07 -4.07 -11.96
C GLY A 57 -2.95 -2.56 -12.25
N ILE A 58 -2.93 -1.72 -11.21
CA ILE A 58 -2.83 -0.26 -11.31
C ILE A 58 -1.37 0.17 -11.28
N VAL A 59 -1.02 1.14 -12.14
CA VAL A 59 0.30 1.76 -12.13
C VAL A 59 0.42 2.73 -10.97
N LEU A 60 1.30 2.42 -10.01
CA LEU A 60 1.63 3.30 -8.90
C LEU A 60 2.85 4.16 -9.24
N LYS A 61 2.72 5.49 -9.15
CA LYS A 61 3.82 6.44 -9.36
C LYS A 61 4.33 7.01 -8.03
N LYS A 62 5.58 7.45 -7.96
CA LYS A 62 6.17 8.09 -6.75
C LYS A 62 5.29 9.21 -6.16
N GLN A 63 4.71 10.06 -7.01
CA GLN A 63 3.83 11.15 -6.56
C GLN A 63 2.53 10.61 -5.94
N ALA A 64 1.97 9.54 -6.50
CA ALA A 64 0.80 8.88 -5.94
C ALA A 64 1.14 8.19 -4.60
N VAL A 65 2.36 7.65 -4.45
CA VAL A 65 2.87 7.16 -3.17
C VAL A 65 2.91 8.27 -2.13
N ALA A 66 3.48 9.42 -2.48
CA ALA A 66 3.55 10.57 -1.57
C ALA A 66 2.16 11.01 -1.10
N MET A 67 1.22 11.19 -2.04
CA MET A 67 -0.15 11.60 -1.73
C MET A 67 -0.92 10.56 -0.89
N ALA A 68 -0.88 9.29 -1.29
CA ALA A 68 -1.64 8.23 -0.62
C ALA A 68 -1.18 8.01 0.82
N ASN A 69 0.11 8.27 1.10
CA ASN A 69 0.72 8.04 2.40
C ASN A 69 0.91 9.33 3.21
N ARG A 70 0.36 10.46 2.74
CA ARG A 70 0.50 11.80 3.36
C ARG A 70 1.96 12.19 3.62
N LEU A 71 2.84 11.80 2.72
CA LEU A 71 4.26 12.12 2.73
C LEU A 71 4.53 13.31 1.82
N ASN A 72 5.53 14.11 2.16
CA ASN A 72 6.10 15.01 1.17
C ASN A 72 6.95 14.23 0.14
N SER A 73 7.34 14.90 -0.95
CA SER A 73 8.10 14.26 -2.03
C SER A 73 9.44 13.67 -1.58
N ASP A 74 10.13 14.34 -0.65
CA ASP A 74 11.46 13.92 -0.18
C ASP A 74 11.33 12.72 0.77
N GLU A 75 10.35 12.72 1.67
CA GLU A 75 10.02 11.59 2.56
C GLU A 75 9.65 10.36 1.74
N ALA A 76 8.79 10.51 0.73
CA ALA A 76 8.42 9.43 -0.15
C ALA A 76 9.65 8.90 -0.92
N ALA A 77 10.51 9.78 -1.44
CA ALA A 77 11.73 9.39 -2.13
C ALA A 77 12.70 8.62 -1.24
N VAL A 78 12.89 9.05 0.02
CA VAL A 78 13.74 8.37 1.00
C VAL A 78 13.19 6.98 1.31
N ILE A 79 11.90 6.87 1.62
CA ILE A 79 11.26 5.58 1.96
C ILE A 79 11.30 4.62 0.78
N ILE A 80 10.94 5.08 -0.41
CA ILE A 80 10.99 4.28 -1.64
C ILE A 80 12.43 3.83 -1.91
N GLY A 81 13.41 4.72 -1.74
CA GLY A 81 14.83 4.41 -1.88
C GLY A 81 15.28 3.31 -0.91
N GLN A 82 14.94 3.43 0.37
CA GLN A 82 15.26 2.42 1.39
C GLN A 82 14.62 1.06 1.09
N LEU A 83 13.35 1.04 0.71
CA LEU A 83 12.64 -0.19 0.33
C LEU A 83 13.19 -0.81 -0.96
N SER A 84 13.68 0.02 -1.89
CA SER A 84 14.33 -0.46 -3.11
C SER A 84 15.71 -1.05 -2.84
N VAL A 85 16.53 -0.41 -1.98
CA VAL A 85 17.80 -0.96 -1.50
C VAL A 85 17.59 -2.28 -0.75
N ALA A 86 16.49 -2.42 -0.02
CA ALA A 86 16.11 -3.65 0.66
C ALA A 86 15.57 -4.75 -0.29
N GLY A 87 15.49 -4.49 -1.60
CA GLY A 87 14.99 -5.45 -2.60
C GLY A 87 13.48 -5.67 -2.56
N LEU A 88 12.72 -4.82 -1.86
CA LEU A 88 11.27 -4.97 -1.69
C LEU A 88 10.47 -4.19 -2.74
N LEU A 89 11.04 -3.10 -3.27
CA LEU A 89 10.48 -2.30 -4.35
C LEU A 89 11.46 -2.19 -5.53
N ARG A 90 10.89 -2.06 -6.72
CA ARG A 90 11.58 -1.61 -7.92
C ARG A 90 10.99 -0.28 -8.36
N VAL A 91 11.86 0.66 -8.71
CA VAL A 91 11.47 1.93 -9.31
C VAL A 91 11.92 1.93 -10.76
N ASP A 92 11.01 2.20 -11.68
CA ASP A 92 11.34 2.53 -13.05
C ASP A 92 11.68 4.03 -13.13
N THR A 93 12.93 4.33 -13.49
CA THR A 93 13.45 5.70 -13.56
C THR A 93 12.92 6.50 -14.74
N GLN A 94 12.34 5.86 -15.76
CA GLN A 94 11.78 6.56 -16.91
C GLN A 94 10.32 6.98 -16.68
N SER A 95 9.56 6.15 -15.96
CA SER A 95 8.12 6.35 -15.73
C SER A 95 7.77 6.80 -14.32
N ASP A 96 8.75 6.83 -13.41
CA ASP A 96 8.59 6.99 -11.96
C ASP A 96 7.62 5.97 -11.34
N GLN A 97 7.46 4.83 -12.01
CA GLN A 97 6.62 3.75 -11.53
C GLN A 97 7.30 3.03 -10.37
N VAL A 98 6.53 2.77 -9.32
CA VAL A 98 6.92 2.03 -8.13
C VAL A 98 6.20 0.69 -8.16
N MET A 99 6.94 -0.41 -8.08
CA MET A 99 6.41 -1.77 -8.13
C MET A 99 6.99 -2.59 -7.00
N LEU A 100 6.22 -3.54 -6.47
CA LEU A 100 6.77 -4.59 -5.62
C LEU A 100 7.65 -5.52 -6.46
N THR A 101 8.71 -6.01 -5.85
CA THR A 101 9.42 -7.20 -6.33
C THR A 101 8.64 -8.45 -5.91
N ASP A 102 8.96 -9.61 -6.48
CA ASP A 102 8.38 -10.89 -6.06
C ASP A 102 8.60 -11.13 -4.55
N GLN A 103 9.77 -10.73 -4.04
CA GLN A 103 10.08 -10.77 -2.62
C GLN A 103 9.19 -9.82 -1.81
N GLY A 104 8.97 -8.60 -2.30
CA GLY A 104 8.07 -7.62 -1.69
C GLY A 104 6.62 -8.12 -1.62
N VAL A 105 6.12 -8.72 -2.70
CA VAL A 105 4.78 -9.32 -2.76
C VAL A 105 4.66 -10.45 -1.74
N ALA A 106 5.58 -11.42 -1.77
CA ALA A 106 5.54 -12.58 -0.87
C ALA A 106 5.57 -12.15 0.61
N ARG A 107 6.41 -11.17 0.95
CA ARG A 107 6.54 -10.65 2.32
C ARG A 107 5.26 -9.94 2.77
N MET A 108 4.64 -9.15 1.90
CA MET A 108 3.41 -8.44 2.23
C MET A 108 2.18 -9.35 2.29
N ARG A 109 2.04 -10.32 1.40
CA ARG A 109 0.96 -11.32 1.47
C ARG A 109 1.01 -12.10 2.78
N ARG A 110 2.19 -12.62 3.14
CA ARG A 110 2.40 -13.29 4.43
C ARG A 110 2.04 -12.39 5.62
N TYR A 111 2.43 -11.12 5.57
CA TYR A 111 2.07 -10.16 6.61
C TYR A 111 0.55 -9.98 6.73
N VAL A 112 -0.16 -9.81 5.60
CA VAL A 112 -1.62 -9.66 5.57
C VAL A 112 -2.30 -10.91 6.10
N GLU A 113 -1.86 -12.10 5.68
CA GLU A 113 -2.38 -13.39 6.16
C GLU A 113 -2.23 -13.54 7.68
N MET A 114 -1.04 -13.28 8.23
CA MET A 114 -0.81 -13.32 9.68
C MET A 114 -1.76 -12.39 10.43
N VAL A 115 -1.96 -11.19 9.90
CA VAL A 115 -2.79 -10.15 10.52
C VAL A 115 -4.29 -10.39 10.35
N MET A 116 -4.70 -11.21 9.39
CA MET A 116 -6.10 -11.64 9.24
C MET A 116 -6.40 -12.92 10.01
N ALA A 117 -5.40 -13.76 10.29
CA ALA A 117 -5.54 -14.98 11.09
C ALA A 117 -5.67 -14.72 12.60
N ASP A 118 -5.22 -13.57 13.08
CA ASP A 118 -5.31 -13.14 14.49
C ASP A 118 -6.66 -12.45 14.82
N ARG A 119 -7.71 -12.68 14.02
CA ARG A 119 -9.08 -12.18 14.20
C ARG A 119 -10.04 -13.34 14.44
#